data_AF-A0A8J8KDC4-F1
#
_entry.id   AF-A0A8J8KDC4-F1
#
_cell.length_a   1.000
_cell.length_b   1.000
_cell.length_c   1.000
_cell.angle_alpha   90.00
_cell.angle_beta   90.00
_cell.angle_gamma   90.00
#
_symmetry.space_group_name_H-M   'P 1'
#
loop_
_entity.id
_entity.type
_entity.pdbx_description
1 polymer ?
#
loop_
_entity_poly.entity_id
_entity_poly.type
_entity_poly.pdbx_seq_one_letter_code
_entity_poly.pdbx_strand_id
1 'polypeptide(L)'
;MKVRRSGRLVDMTSYLLDHPRHLVSLTFFAERYGAAKSSISEDLGIIKQTFEEQGIGSLYTIPGAAGGVQFIPHASEKEAHRVIGELLELLSMSDRLLPGGYLYLNDILGNPRIVNKIGRLFASVFAERKIDVVMTVATKGIPIAYAVASYLGVPVVIVRRDSKVTEGSTVSINYVSGSTKRIQNMVLARRSLAEGSHVLIVDDFMKAGGTINGMISLLEEFKATVAGIGVLVEAEDTDERLVDEYISLIRLSEVNVKEKQIKVEEGNYFQFIKPLQIEED
;
A
#
# COMPACT_ATOMS: atom_id res chain seq x y z
N MET A 1 25.55 14.23 -27.25
CA MET A 1 26.22 12.94 -27.49
C MET A 1 25.14 11.86 -27.52
N LYS A 2 25.03 11.06 -28.60
CA LYS A 2 23.96 10.06 -28.74
C LYS A 2 24.14 8.98 -27.67
N VAL A 3 23.14 8.78 -26.82
CA VAL A 3 23.19 7.79 -25.74
C VAL A 3 23.23 6.39 -26.36
N ARG A 4 24.18 5.55 -25.92
CA ARG A 4 24.27 4.15 -26.37
C ARG A 4 23.04 3.37 -25.86
N ARG A 5 22.60 2.36 -26.60
CA ARG A 5 21.44 1.52 -26.23
C ARG A 5 21.53 1.00 -24.78
N SER A 6 22.70 0.51 -24.36
CA SER A 6 22.91 0.04 -22.98
C SER A 6 22.65 1.12 -21.92
N GLY A 7 23.16 2.33 -22.13
CA GLY A 7 22.91 3.47 -21.24
C GLY A 7 21.44 3.89 -21.23
N ARG A 8 20.79 3.82 -22.40
CA ARG A 8 19.35 4.11 -22.53
C ARG A 8 18.49 3.10 -21.77
N LEU A 9 18.77 1.80 -21.90
CA LEU A 9 18.06 0.76 -21.14
C LEU A 9 18.19 0.96 -19.63
N VAL A 10 19.39 1.29 -19.14
CA VAL A 10 19.61 1.56 -17.71
C VAL A 10 18.80 2.78 -17.24
N ASP A 11 18.87 3.91 -17.96
CA ASP A 11 18.14 5.13 -17.60
C ASP A 11 16.62 4.93 -17.71
N MET A 12 16.12 4.26 -18.76
CA MET A 12 14.70 3.98 -18.94
C MET A 12 14.15 3.09 -17.83
N THR A 13 14.88 2.04 -17.45
CA THR A 13 14.52 1.17 -16.33
C THR A 13 14.42 1.97 -15.03
N SER A 14 15.44 2.78 -14.71
CA SER A 14 15.41 3.65 -13.52
C SER A 14 14.22 4.61 -13.56
N TYR A 15 14.01 5.27 -14.70
CA TYR A 15 12.93 6.23 -14.87
C TYR A 15 11.56 5.61 -14.64
N LEU A 16 11.31 4.42 -15.20
CA LEU A 16 10.03 3.72 -15.05
C LEU A 16 9.80 3.29 -13.59
N LEU A 17 10.84 2.78 -12.91
CA LEU A 17 10.75 2.39 -11.50
C LEU A 17 10.48 3.59 -10.57
N ASP A 18 11.04 4.76 -10.88
CA ASP A 18 10.85 5.99 -10.10
C ASP A 18 9.51 6.70 -10.40
N HIS A 19 8.83 6.34 -11.50
CA HIS A 19 7.55 6.94 -11.93
C HIS A 19 6.47 5.86 -12.15
N PRO A 20 6.14 5.05 -11.13
CA PRO A 20 5.09 4.05 -11.25
C PRO A 20 3.75 4.72 -11.52
N ARG A 21 2.92 4.07 -12.33
CA ARG A 21 1.58 4.51 -12.73
C ARG A 21 1.51 5.88 -13.41
N HIS A 22 2.62 6.41 -13.87
CA HIS A 22 2.65 7.59 -14.71
C HIS A 22 2.67 7.21 -16.19
N LEU A 23 1.76 7.75 -17.00
CA LEU A 23 1.78 7.56 -18.45
C LEU A 23 2.87 8.43 -19.07
N VAL A 24 3.83 7.80 -19.73
CA VAL A 24 4.97 8.48 -20.35
C VAL A 24 4.92 8.26 -21.86
N SER A 25 4.89 9.34 -22.63
CA SER A 25 4.82 9.24 -24.09
C SER A 25 6.13 8.69 -24.68
N LEU A 26 6.04 7.96 -25.80
CA LEU A 26 7.24 7.53 -26.55
C LEU A 26 8.05 8.73 -27.07
N THR A 27 7.37 9.86 -27.33
CA THR A 27 8.01 11.12 -27.75
C THR A 27 8.97 11.63 -26.68
N PHE A 28 8.56 11.58 -25.40
CA PHE A 28 9.42 11.99 -24.28
C PHE A 28 10.75 11.22 -24.28
N PHE A 29 10.72 9.88 -24.38
CA PHE A 29 11.94 9.09 -24.42
C PHE A 29 12.74 9.29 -25.71
N ALA A 30 12.06 9.42 -26.85
CA ALA A 30 12.71 9.68 -28.14
C ALA A 30 13.52 10.98 -28.11
N GLU A 31 12.95 12.06 -27.56
CA GLU A 31 13.61 13.35 -27.38
C GLU A 31 14.73 13.27 -26.34
N ARG A 32 14.46 12.67 -25.17
CA ARG A 32 15.43 12.52 -24.07
C ARG A 32 16.72 11.84 -24.52
N TYR A 33 16.63 10.83 -25.38
CA TYR A 33 17.79 10.04 -25.82
C TYR A 33 18.29 10.37 -27.24
N GLY A 34 17.61 11.25 -27.97
CA GLY A 34 17.90 11.52 -29.38
C GLY A 34 17.82 10.26 -30.25
N ALA A 35 16.75 9.48 -30.06
CA ALA A 35 16.53 8.19 -30.71
C ALA A 35 15.17 8.13 -31.42
N ALA A 36 15.04 7.27 -32.44
CA ALA A 36 13.77 7.06 -33.11
C ALA A 36 12.77 6.34 -32.20
N LYS A 37 11.47 6.62 -32.36
CA LYS A 37 10.41 5.96 -31.58
C LYS A 37 10.43 4.44 -31.72
N SER A 38 10.76 3.90 -32.88
CA SER A 38 10.92 2.46 -33.10
C SER A 38 12.01 1.85 -32.20
N SER A 39 13.15 2.52 -32.05
CA SER A 39 14.22 2.08 -31.14
C SER A 39 13.80 2.15 -29.67
N ILE A 40 12.98 3.14 -29.31
CA ILE A 40 12.41 3.24 -27.95
C ILE A 40 11.43 2.07 -27.71
N SER A 41 10.56 1.76 -28.67
CA SER A 41 9.64 0.62 -28.57
C SER A 41 10.36 -0.71 -28.40
N GLU A 42 11.45 -0.94 -29.14
CA GLU A 42 12.27 -2.16 -28.97
C GLU A 42 12.87 -2.25 -27.56
N ASP A 43 13.36 -1.14 -27.00
CA ASP A 43 13.91 -1.12 -25.65
C ASP A 43 12.84 -1.32 -24.59
N LEU A 44 11.65 -0.73 -24.76
CA LEU A 44 10.50 -0.96 -23.89
C LEU A 44 10.03 -2.41 -23.95
N GLY A 45 10.12 -3.07 -25.10
CA GLY A 45 9.86 -4.50 -25.24
C GLY A 45 10.79 -5.36 -24.37
N ILE A 46 12.10 -5.06 -24.39
CA ILE A 46 13.09 -5.73 -23.52
C ILE A 46 12.78 -5.49 -22.04
N ILE A 47 12.46 -4.24 -21.67
CA ILE A 47 12.16 -3.89 -20.28
C ILE A 47 10.87 -4.59 -19.82
N LYS A 48 9.81 -4.59 -20.65
CA LYS A 48 8.55 -5.30 -20.37
C LYS A 48 8.81 -6.76 -20.06
N GLN A 49 9.46 -7.47 -20.98
CA GLN A 49 9.77 -8.89 -20.82
C GLN A 49 10.58 -9.14 -19.54
N THR A 50 11.61 -8.33 -19.30
CA THR A 50 12.44 -8.45 -18.09
C THR A 50 11.64 -8.20 -16.80
N PHE A 51 10.77 -7.18 -16.80
CA PHE A 51 9.95 -6.85 -15.63
C PHE A 51 8.96 -7.95 -15.30
N GLU A 52 8.34 -8.55 -16.32
CA GLU A 52 7.37 -9.64 -16.16
C GLU A 52 8.07 -10.93 -15.70
N GLU A 53 9.16 -11.33 -16.35
CA GLU A 53 9.94 -12.53 -16.00
C GLU A 53 10.52 -12.47 -14.58
N GLN A 54 11.00 -11.30 -14.16
CA GLN A 54 11.54 -11.09 -12.81
C GLN A 54 10.46 -10.80 -11.78
N GLY A 55 9.19 -10.71 -12.19
CA GLY A 55 8.07 -10.37 -11.31
C GLY A 55 8.20 -8.99 -10.68
N ILE A 56 8.80 -8.02 -11.38
CA ILE A 56 8.96 -6.61 -10.97
C ILE A 56 7.64 -5.85 -11.12
N GLY A 57 6.89 -6.15 -12.18
CA GLY A 57 5.62 -5.53 -12.52
C GLY A 57 5.34 -5.64 -14.00
N SER A 58 4.36 -4.90 -14.48
CA SER A 58 3.90 -4.94 -15.86
C SER A 58 4.11 -3.58 -16.53
N LEU A 59 4.52 -3.59 -17.80
CA LEU A 59 4.68 -2.39 -18.59
C LEU A 59 3.58 -2.33 -19.65
N TYR A 60 2.55 -1.52 -19.39
CA TYR A 60 1.41 -1.38 -20.29
C TYR A 60 1.72 -0.36 -21.37
N THR A 61 1.37 -0.69 -22.61
CA THR A 61 1.49 0.21 -23.75
C THR A 61 0.11 0.66 -24.18
N ILE A 62 -0.13 1.97 -24.17
CA ILE A 62 -1.36 2.58 -24.67
C ILE A 62 -1.08 3.05 -26.10
N PRO A 63 -1.76 2.52 -27.13
CA PRO A 63 -1.53 2.91 -28.51
C PRO A 63 -2.06 4.33 -28.81
N GLY A 64 -1.56 4.93 -29.90
CA GLY A 64 -2.05 6.21 -30.42
C GLY A 64 -1.16 7.43 -30.08
N ALA A 65 -1.51 8.59 -30.63
CA ALA A 65 -0.70 9.81 -30.55
C ALA A 65 -0.60 10.40 -29.13
N ALA A 66 -1.66 10.25 -28.33
CA ALA A 66 -1.69 10.58 -26.90
C ALA A 66 -1.31 9.40 -26.00
N GLY A 67 -0.94 8.27 -26.61
CA GLY A 67 -0.53 7.06 -25.92
C GLY A 67 0.89 7.13 -25.38
N GLY A 68 1.37 6.00 -24.88
CA GLY A 68 2.64 5.92 -24.19
C GLY A 68 2.84 4.58 -23.50
N VAL A 69 3.72 4.57 -22.51
CA VAL A 69 3.93 3.44 -21.61
C VAL A 69 3.67 3.84 -20.18
N GLN A 70 3.16 2.89 -19.41
CA GLN A 70 2.91 3.04 -17.99
C GLN A 70 3.40 1.79 -17.27
N PHE A 71 4.32 1.99 -16.33
CA PHE A 71 4.78 0.91 -15.47
C PHE A 71 3.81 0.73 -14.30
N ILE A 72 3.33 -0.49 -14.06
CA ILE A 72 2.51 -0.81 -12.90
C ILE A 72 3.27 -1.85 -12.05
N PRO A 73 3.67 -1.47 -10.82
CA PRO A 73 4.34 -2.40 -9.93
C PRO A 73 3.34 -3.43 -9.40
N HIS A 74 3.72 -4.70 -9.50
CA HIS A 74 2.98 -5.83 -8.93
C HIS A 74 3.95 -6.76 -8.21
N ALA A 75 3.46 -7.49 -7.22
CA ALA A 75 4.20 -8.57 -6.57
C ALA A 75 3.68 -9.91 -7.08
N SER A 76 4.60 -10.82 -7.43
CA SER A 76 4.21 -12.19 -7.78
C SER A 76 3.67 -12.93 -6.55
N GLU A 77 2.83 -13.94 -6.77
CA GLU A 77 2.32 -14.83 -5.71
C GLU A 77 3.47 -15.49 -4.93
N LYS A 78 4.52 -15.92 -5.63
CA LYS A 78 5.75 -16.47 -5.02
C LYS A 78 6.43 -15.45 -4.10
N GLU A 79 6.50 -14.19 -4.52
CA GLU A 79 7.05 -13.12 -3.68
C GLU A 79 6.14 -12.87 -2.46
N ALA A 80 4.83 -12.84 -2.65
CA ALA A 80 3.87 -12.66 -1.57
C ALA A 80 4.01 -13.74 -0.48
N HIS A 81 4.04 -15.03 -0.86
CA HIS A 81 4.29 -16.12 0.09
C HIS A 81 5.61 -15.97 0.84
N ARG A 82 6.69 -15.60 0.13
CA ARG A 82 7.98 -15.38 0.77
C ARG A 82 7.92 -14.24 1.80
N VAL A 83 7.33 -13.11 1.43
CA VAL A 83 7.25 -11.93 2.33
C VAL A 83 6.35 -12.21 3.52
N ILE A 84 5.19 -12.84 3.31
CA ILE A 84 4.27 -13.20 4.39
C ILE A 84 4.89 -14.28 5.29
N GLY A 85 5.59 -15.27 4.73
CA GLY A 85 6.37 -16.25 5.51
C GLY A 85 7.45 -15.60 6.38
N GLU A 86 8.26 -14.70 5.82
CA GLU A 86 9.25 -13.91 6.59
C GLU A 86 8.58 -13.13 7.75
N LEU A 87 7.39 -12.56 7.53
CA LEU A 87 6.63 -11.85 8.56
C LEU A 87 6.05 -12.79 9.63
N LEU A 88 5.54 -13.96 9.25
CA LEU A 88 5.03 -14.97 10.19
C LEU A 88 6.15 -15.44 11.13
N GLU A 89 7.32 -15.77 10.58
CA GLU A 89 8.49 -16.16 11.38
C GLU A 89 8.85 -15.06 12.39
N LEU A 90 8.95 -13.80 11.93
CA LEU A 90 9.25 -12.68 12.80
C LEU A 90 8.18 -12.50 13.88
N LEU A 91 6.91 -12.48 13.52
CA LEU A 91 5.79 -12.17 14.43
C LEU A 91 5.47 -13.31 15.41
N SER A 92 5.89 -14.54 15.10
CA SER A 92 5.72 -15.69 15.99
C SER A 92 6.64 -15.67 17.22
N MET A 93 7.65 -14.79 17.26
CA MET A 93 8.57 -14.68 18.38
C MET A 93 7.86 -14.19 19.66
N SER A 94 7.96 -14.97 20.74
CA SER A 94 7.22 -14.76 21.99
C SER A 94 7.61 -13.49 22.76
N ASP A 95 8.82 -12.95 22.52
CA ASP A 95 9.30 -11.69 23.10
C ASP A 95 8.58 -10.45 22.53
N ARG A 96 7.81 -10.61 21.45
CA ARG A 96 6.98 -9.55 20.88
C ARG A 96 5.66 -9.35 21.62
N LEU A 97 5.26 -10.25 22.51
CA LEU A 97 3.98 -10.13 23.20
C LEU A 97 3.98 -8.97 24.19
N LEU A 98 3.02 -8.06 24.02
CA LEU A 98 2.80 -6.90 24.88
C LEU A 98 1.48 -7.05 25.68
N PRO A 99 1.37 -6.36 26.83
CA PRO A 99 0.13 -6.35 27.62
C PRO A 99 -1.09 -5.96 26.79
N GLY A 100 -2.21 -6.65 26.98
CA GLY A 100 -3.47 -6.39 26.25
C GLY A 100 -3.63 -7.17 24.93
N GLY A 101 -2.72 -8.11 24.66
CA GLY A 101 -2.72 -8.93 23.45
C GLY A 101 -2.16 -8.20 22.23
N TYR A 102 -1.25 -7.26 22.45
CA TYR A 102 -0.60 -6.50 21.38
C TYR A 102 0.72 -7.15 20.99
N LEU A 103 1.17 -6.87 19.77
CA LEU A 103 2.48 -7.25 19.29
C LEU A 103 3.41 -6.05 19.21
N TYR A 104 4.68 -6.27 19.53
CA TYR A 104 5.75 -5.34 19.26
C TYR A 104 6.09 -5.37 17.76
N LEU A 105 5.68 -4.31 17.05
CA LEU A 105 5.85 -4.15 15.60
C LEU A 105 6.91 -3.10 15.21
N ASN A 106 7.50 -2.37 16.17
CA ASN A 106 8.25 -1.16 15.87
C ASN A 106 9.53 -1.41 15.04
N ASP A 107 10.20 -2.54 15.24
CA ASP A 107 11.38 -2.95 14.46
C ASP A 107 11.01 -3.31 13.02
N ILE A 108 9.84 -3.93 12.82
CA ILE A 108 9.29 -4.26 11.50
C ILE A 108 8.90 -2.97 10.77
N LEU A 109 8.10 -2.11 11.43
CA LEU A 109 7.62 -0.83 10.89
C LEU A 109 8.76 0.20 10.71
N GLY A 110 9.84 0.04 11.45
CA GLY A 110 11.05 0.86 11.34
C GLY A 110 12.03 0.38 10.29
N ASN A 111 11.81 -0.78 9.65
CA ASN A 111 12.71 -1.36 8.65
C ASN A 111 12.21 -1.05 7.22
N PRO A 112 12.86 -0.14 6.47
CA PRO A 112 12.40 0.23 5.13
C PRO A 112 12.35 -0.93 4.15
N ARG A 113 13.22 -1.95 4.31
CA ARG A 113 13.21 -3.11 3.41
C ARG A 113 11.95 -3.94 3.59
N ILE A 114 11.49 -4.11 4.83
CA ILE A 114 10.27 -4.87 5.12
C ILE A 114 9.04 -4.04 4.75
N VAL A 115 9.02 -2.77 5.14
CA VAL A 115 7.90 -1.86 4.84
C VAL A 115 7.70 -1.67 3.33
N ASN A 116 8.77 -1.57 2.54
CA ASN A 116 8.65 -1.50 1.08
C ASN A 116 8.06 -2.78 0.48
N LYS A 117 8.45 -3.96 0.98
CA LYS A 117 7.85 -5.24 0.55
C LYS A 117 6.35 -5.26 0.87
N ILE A 118 5.96 -4.88 2.10
CA ILE A 118 4.55 -4.77 2.52
C ILE A 118 3.79 -3.79 1.61
N GLY A 119 4.37 -2.61 1.38
CA GLY A 119 3.78 -1.57 0.54
C GLY A 119 3.52 -2.05 -0.88
N ARG A 120 4.46 -2.84 -1.43
CA ARG A 120 4.33 -3.44 -2.75
C ARG A 120 3.22 -4.50 -2.82
N LEU A 121 3.05 -5.33 -1.79
CA LEU A 121 1.95 -6.31 -1.73
C LEU A 121 0.59 -5.59 -1.75
N PHE A 122 0.41 -4.58 -0.90
CA PHE A 122 -0.83 -3.81 -0.88
C PHE A 122 -1.07 -3.05 -2.19
N ALA A 123 -0.06 -2.40 -2.75
CA ALA A 123 -0.20 -1.72 -4.04
C ALA A 123 -0.56 -2.70 -5.17
N SER A 124 -0.07 -3.94 -5.11
CA SER A 124 -0.38 -5.00 -6.07
C SER A 124 -1.84 -5.46 -5.97
N VAL A 125 -2.33 -5.75 -4.76
CA VAL A 125 -3.72 -6.26 -4.58
C VAL A 125 -4.78 -5.17 -4.81
N PHE A 126 -4.43 -3.91 -4.59
CA PHE A 126 -5.31 -2.77 -4.85
C PHE A 126 -5.10 -2.15 -6.24
N ALA A 127 -4.34 -2.79 -7.13
CA ALA A 127 -3.82 -2.17 -8.32
C ALA A 127 -4.88 -1.69 -9.33
N GLU A 128 -5.99 -2.42 -9.43
CA GLU A 128 -7.10 -2.13 -10.34
C GLU A 128 -8.12 -1.16 -9.73
N ARG A 129 -8.00 -0.85 -8.43
CA ARG A 129 -8.93 0.06 -7.77
C ARG A 129 -8.55 1.50 -8.10
N LYS A 130 -9.57 2.34 -8.33
CA LYS A 130 -9.36 3.78 -8.42
C LYS A 130 -9.04 4.32 -7.03
N ILE A 131 -7.82 4.82 -6.86
CA ILE A 131 -7.30 5.37 -5.60
C ILE A 131 -6.67 6.71 -5.92
N ASP A 132 -7.10 7.75 -5.21
CA ASP A 132 -6.55 9.11 -5.35
C ASP A 132 -5.58 9.44 -4.20
N VAL A 133 -5.69 8.74 -3.07
CA VAL A 133 -4.91 9.03 -1.85
C VAL A 133 -4.89 7.83 -0.91
N VAL A 134 -3.77 7.63 -0.21
CA VAL A 134 -3.66 6.68 0.91
C VAL A 134 -3.86 7.40 2.23
N MET A 135 -4.75 6.91 3.08
CA MET A 135 -5.03 7.46 4.41
C MET A 135 -4.56 6.50 5.50
N THR A 136 -3.98 7.05 6.57
CA THR A 136 -3.71 6.32 7.81
C THR A 136 -3.87 7.23 9.02
N VAL A 137 -3.89 6.65 10.22
CA VAL A 137 -3.86 7.40 11.47
C VAL A 137 -2.45 7.42 12.05
N ALA A 138 -2.06 8.55 12.63
CA ALA A 138 -0.78 8.63 13.33
C ALA A 138 -0.71 7.63 14.51
N THR A 139 0.41 6.96 14.75
CA THR A 139 1.74 7.16 14.12
C THR A 139 2.29 5.93 13.38
N LYS A 140 1.91 4.73 13.80
CA LYS A 140 2.58 3.47 13.41
C LYS A 140 2.27 3.03 11.98
N GLY A 141 1.08 3.32 11.45
CA GLY A 141 0.70 3.03 10.07
C GLY A 141 1.38 3.93 9.02
N ILE A 142 2.00 5.05 9.43
CA ILE A 142 2.60 6.04 8.50
C ILE A 142 3.63 5.43 7.55
N PRO A 143 4.64 4.65 7.99
CA PRO A 143 5.63 4.07 7.08
C PRO A 143 4.99 3.16 6.02
N ILE A 144 4.00 2.35 6.40
CA ILE A 144 3.28 1.47 5.47
C ILE A 144 2.50 2.33 4.46
N ALA A 145 1.77 3.34 4.93
CA ALA A 145 1.00 4.22 4.06
C ALA A 145 1.87 4.87 2.98
N TYR A 146 3.06 5.38 3.35
CA TYR A 146 4.01 5.94 2.39
C TYR A 146 4.55 4.91 1.40
N ALA A 147 4.88 3.69 1.84
CA ALA A 147 5.34 2.65 0.94
C ALA A 147 4.27 2.20 -0.05
N VAL A 148 3.01 2.08 0.40
CA VAL A 148 1.87 1.78 -0.49
C VAL A 148 1.68 2.91 -1.50
N ALA A 149 1.62 4.15 -1.01
CA ALA A 149 1.40 5.34 -1.82
C ALA A 149 2.49 5.55 -2.89
N SER A 150 3.75 5.24 -2.57
CA SER A 150 4.85 5.34 -3.55
C SER A 150 4.70 4.38 -4.72
N TYR A 151 4.20 3.16 -4.50
CA TYR A 151 3.93 2.21 -5.58
C TYR A 151 2.62 2.52 -6.33
N LEU A 152 1.65 3.12 -5.65
CA LEU A 152 0.39 3.57 -6.25
C LEU A 152 0.51 4.92 -7.00
N GLY A 153 1.59 5.67 -6.78
CA GLY A 153 1.79 6.98 -7.40
C GLY A 153 0.81 8.04 -6.90
N VAL A 154 0.37 7.96 -5.64
CA VAL A 154 -0.64 8.84 -5.03
C VAL A 154 -0.11 9.52 -3.76
N PRO A 155 -0.70 10.65 -3.31
CA PRO A 155 -0.34 11.27 -2.03
C PRO A 155 -0.76 10.43 -0.80
N VAL A 156 -0.23 10.83 0.36
CA VAL A 156 -0.63 10.30 1.69
C VAL A 156 -1.31 11.38 2.51
N VAL A 157 -2.38 11.00 3.20
CA VAL A 157 -3.05 11.80 4.22
C VAL A 157 -2.93 11.12 5.59
N ILE A 158 -2.54 11.91 6.59
CA ILE A 158 -2.33 11.42 7.95
C ILE A 158 -3.39 12.04 8.86
N VAL A 159 -4.30 11.21 9.35
CA VAL A 159 -5.27 11.56 10.39
C VAL A 159 -4.57 11.67 11.73
N ARG A 160 -4.91 12.70 12.50
CA ARG A 160 -4.32 12.99 13.81
C ARG A 160 -5.30 12.72 14.93
N ARG A 161 -4.80 12.62 16.16
CA ARG A 161 -5.63 12.46 17.37
C ARG A 161 -5.96 13.79 18.05
N ASP A 162 -5.23 14.83 17.70
CA ASP A 162 -5.30 16.17 18.25
C ASP A 162 -5.27 17.20 17.11
N SER A 163 -6.04 18.27 17.27
CA SER A 163 -6.02 19.41 16.36
C SER A 163 -4.79 20.27 16.64
N LYS A 164 -4.19 20.84 15.59
CA LYS A 164 -3.16 21.88 15.73
C LYS A 164 -3.64 23.18 15.14
N VAL A 165 -3.37 24.28 15.84
CA VAL A 165 -3.75 25.65 15.42
C VAL A 165 -3.23 25.98 14.02
N THR A 166 -2.09 25.41 13.63
CA THR A 166 -1.45 25.59 12.32
C THR A 166 -2.23 24.99 11.14
N GLU A 167 -3.27 24.19 11.40
CA GLU A 167 -3.97 23.41 10.37
C GLU A 167 -5.21 24.14 9.80
N GLY A 168 -5.70 25.19 10.44
CA GLY A 168 -6.87 25.95 10.00
C GLY A 168 -8.17 25.21 10.28
N SER A 169 -9.14 25.27 9.36
CA SER A 169 -10.42 24.55 9.52
C SER A 169 -10.22 23.04 9.50
N THR A 170 -10.74 22.37 10.52
CA THR A 170 -10.65 20.91 10.70
C THR A 170 -12.01 20.25 10.78
N VAL A 171 -12.07 18.98 10.37
CA VAL A 171 -13.13 18.04 10.72
C VAL A 171 -12.64 17.20 11.89
N SER A 172 -13.53 16.92 12.85
CA SER A 172 -13.22 16.18 14.06
C SER A 172 -14.33 15.17 14.33
N ILE A 173 -13.97 13.94 14.63
CA ILE A 173 -14.93 12.88 14.98
C ILE A 173 -14.48 12.12 16.22
N ASN A 174 -15.43 11.57 16.96
CA ASN A 174 -15.13 10.70 18.09
C ASN A 174 -15.30 9.23 17.68
N TYR A 175 -14.38 8.37 18.12
CA TYR A 175 -14.43 6.94 17.87
C TYR A 175 -14.00 6.16 19.11
N VAL A 176 -14.42 4.90 19.21
CA VAL A 176 -13.96 4.01 20.30
C VAL A 176 -12.73 3.26 19.83
N SER A 177 -11.59 3.52 20.45
CA SER A 177 -10.35 2.80 20.13
C SER A 177 -10.42 1.37 20.68
N GLY A 178 -10.24 0.38 19.81
CA GLY A 178 -10.18 -1.04 20.20
C GLY A 178 -9.07 -1.34 21.22
N SER A 179 -8.05 -0.48 21.32
CA SER A 179 -6.93 -0.68 22.24
C SER A 179 -7.09 -0.08 23.61
N THR A 180 -7.73 1.08 23.69
CA THR A 180 -7.93 1.74 24.98
C THR A 180 -9.33 1.53 25.54
N LYS A 181 -10.28 1.04 24.72
CA LYS A 181 -11.72 1.00 25.00
C LYS A 181 -12.25 2.35 25.51
N ARG A 182 -11.61 3.44 25.07
CA ARG A 182 -11.97 4.83 25.40
C ARG A 182 -12.33 5.55 24.12
N ILE A 183 -13.17 6.57 24.29
CA ILE A 183 -13.45 7.55 23.24
C ILE A 183 -12.14 8.30 22.95
N GLN A 184 -11.73 8.28 21.70
CA GLN A 184 -10.63 9.06 21.16
C GLN A 184 -11.16 9.97 20.05
N ASN A 185 -10.42 11.03 19.77
CA ASN A 185 -10.75 11.97 18.71
C ASN A 185 -9.88 11.66 17.49
N MET A 186 -10.42 11.86 16.29
CA MET A 186 -9.66 11.93 15.04
C MET A 186 -9.92 13.28 14.38
N VAL A 187 -8.84 13.89 13.89
CA VAL A 187 -8.86 15.21 13.29
C VAL A 187 -8.15 15.20 11.95
N LEU A 188 -8.75 15.87 10.97
CA LEU A 188 -8.15 16.14 9.68
C LEU A 188 -8.51 17.54 9.19
N ALA A 189 -7.53 18.27 8.66
CA ALA A 189 -7.77 19.59 8.09
C ALA A 189 -8.60 19.47 6.80
N ARG A 190 -9.57 20.36 6.59
CA ARG A 190 -10.43 20.35 5.38
C ARG A 190 -9.64 20.45 4.08
N ARG A 191 -8.47 21.10 4.12
CA ARG A 191 -7.55 21.24 2.97
C ARG A 191 -6.65 20.03 2.73
N SER A 192 -6.63 19.05 3.63
CA SER A 192 -5.73 17.89 3.52
C SER A 192 -6.29 16.78 2.63
N LEU A 193 -7.59 16.77 2.36
CA LEU A 193 -8.25 15.78 1.53
C LEU A 193 -9.23 16.50 0.60
N ALA A 194 -9.18 16.18 -0.69
CA ALA A 194 -10.13 16.72 -1.65
C ALA A 194 -11.50 16.04 -1.48
N GLU A 195 -12.57 16.82 -1.69
CA GLU A 195 -13.94 16.29 -1.64
C GLU A 195 -14.13 15.24 -2.74
N GLY A 196 -14.78 14.12 -2.43
CA GLY A 196 -15.06 13.06 -3.41
C GLY A 196 -13.89 12.12 -3.73
N SER A 197 -12.74 12.25 -3.06
CA SER A 197 -11.59 11.37 -3.30
C SER A 197 -11.89 9.89 -3.00
N HIS A 198 -11.26 9.00 -3.77
CA HIS A 198 -11.22 7.57 -3.50
C HIS A 198 -10.01 7.24 -2.61
N VAL A 199 -10.27 6.75 -1.41
CA VAL A 199 -9.27 6.64 -0.34
C VAL A 199 -8.96 5.18 -0.02
N LEU A 200 -7.68 4.82 -0.11
CA LEU A 200 -7.19 3.55 0.44
C LEU A 200 -6.78 3.76 1.90
N ILE A 201 -7.47 3.12 2.83
CA ILE A 201 -7.09 3.16 4.25
C ILE A 201 -6.03 2.09 4.52
N VAL A 202 -4.97 2.46 5.24
CA VAL A 202 -3.90 1.55 5.67
C VAL A 202 -3.65 1.68 7.16
N ASP A 203 -3.56 0.55 7.87
CA ASP A 203 -3.26 0.53 9.32
C ASP A 203 -2.27 -0.60 9.69
N ASP A 204 -1.55 -0.45 10.81
CA ASP A 204 -0.57 -1.46 11.23
C ASP A 204 -1.22 -2.63 11.98
N PHE A 205 -2.24 -2.37 12.79
CA PHE A 205 -2.85 -3.39 13.63
C PHE A 205 -4.35 -3.15 13.84
N MET A 206 -5.18 -4.08 13.38
CA MET A 206 -6.62 -4.04 13.57
C MET A 206 -7.08 -5.05 14.63
N LYS A 207 -7.68 -4.54 15.71
CA LYS A 207 -8.39 -5.35 16.70
C LYS A 207 -9.88 -5.48 16.34
N ALA A 208 -10.72 -4.59 16.88
CA ALA A 208 -12.16 -4.56 16.58
C ALA A 208 -12.52 -3.73 15.33
N GLY A 209 -11.58 -2.97 14.77
CA GLY A 209 -11.84 -2.07 13.63
C GLY A 209 -12.31 -0.67 13.99
N GLY A 210 -12.47 -0.32 15.27
CA GLY A 210 -12.97 1.00 15.68
C GLY A 210 -12.17 2.20 15.15
N THR A 211 -10.84 2.07 15.03
CA THR A 211 -9.97 3.09 14.41
C THR A 211 -10.29 3.28 12.93
N ILE A 212 -10.48 2.17 12.21
CA ILE A 212 -10.80 2.18 10.78
C ILE A 212 -12.21 2.73 10.57
N ASN A 213 -13.19 2.33 11.38
CA ASN A 213 -14.53 2.95 11.33
C ASN A 213 -14.54 4.43 11.67
N GLY A 214 -13.66 4.87 12.57
CA GLY A 214 -13.37 6.29 12.76
C GLY A 214 -12.95 6.91 11.42
N MET A 215 -11.90 6.39 10.78
CA MET A 215 -11.45 6.92 9.48
C MET A 215 -12.56 6.90 8.42
N ILE A 216 -13.39 5.86 8.34
CA ILE A 216 -14.55 5.80 7.44
C ILE A 216 -15.55 6.93 7.74
N SER A 217 -15.93 7.10 9.01
CA SER A 217 -16.84 8.18 9.43
C SER A 217 -16.26 9.57 9.13
N LEU A 218 -14.94 9.71 9.24
CA LEU A 218 -14.25 10.95 8.90
C LEU A 218 -14.30 11.22 7.39
N LEU A 219 -14.23 10.18 6.54
CA LEU A 219 -14.33 10.31 5.08
C LEU A 219 -15.72 10.77 4.62
N GLU A 220 -16.78 10.41 5.33
CA GLU A 220 -18.15 10.86 5.03
C GLU A 220 -18.25 12.40 5.05
N GLU A 221 -17.56 13.06 5.98
CA GLU A 221 -17.50 14.53 6.09
C GLU A 221 -16.78 15.22 4.91
N PHE A 222 -16.02 14.45 4.12
CA PHE A 222 -15.38 14.87 2.88
C PHE A 222 -16.09 14.31 1.63
N LYS A 223 -17.23 13.65 1.80
CA LYS A 223 -17.93 12.89 0.75
C LYS A 223 -17.00 11.94 -0.01
N ALA A 224 -15.96 11.47 0.66
CA ALA A 224 -14.94 10.62 0.08
C ALA A 224 -15.39 9.16 0.13
N THR A 225 -14.89 8.35 -0.79
CA THR A 225 -15.25 6.93 -0.91
C THR A 225 -14.11 6.06 -0.42
N VAL A 226 -14.41 5.03 0.38
CA VAL A 226 -13.44 4.01 0.75
C VAL A 226 -13.16 3.13 -0.47
N ALA A 227 -11.98 3.28 -1.06
CA ALA A 227 -11.54 2.46 -2.18
C ALA A 227 -11.06 1.07 -1.74
N GLY A 228 -10.59 0.95 -0.49
CA GLY A 228 -10.14 -0.30 0.10
C GLY A 228 -9.54 -0.07 1.49
N ILE A 229 -9.27 -1.18 2.19
CA ILE A 229 -8.70 -1.17 3.54
C ILE A 229 -7.62 -2.26 3.58
N GLY A 230 -6.38 -1.88 3.90
CA GLY A 230 -5.25 -2.79 4.06
C GLY A 230 -4.70 -2.73 5.49
N VAL A 231 -4.56 -3.88 6.16
CA VAL A 231 -4.03 -3.95 7.53
C VAL A 231 -2.88 -4.94 7.61
N LEU A 232 -1.76 -4.56 8.24
CA LEU A 232 -0.62 -5.48 8.34
C LEU A 232 -0.99 -6.71 9.20
N VAL A 233 -1.55 -6.48 10.39
CA VAL A 233 -2.00 -7.53 11.30
C VAL A 233 -3.46 -7.33 11.69
N GLU A 234 -4.27 -8.37 11.62
CA GLU A 234 -5.61 -8.43 12.22
C GLU A 234 -5.62 -9.34 13.46
N ALA A 235 -6.49 -9.08 14.44
CA ALA A 235 -6.73 -9.98 15.57
C ALA A 235 -8.05 -10.75 15.39
N GLU A 236 -8.04 -12.06 15.61
CA GLU A 236 -9.22 -12.93 15.43
C GLU A 236 -10.30 -12.71 16.51
N ASP A 237 -9.89 -12.47 17.76
CA ASP A 237 -10.79 -12.38 18.93
C ASP A 237 -11.53 -11.03 19.07
N THR A 238 -12.51 -10.78 18.21
CA THR A 238 -13.52 -9.74 18.49
C THR A 238 -14.93 -10.23 18.18
N ASP A 239 -15.75 -10.43 19.21
CA ASP A 239 -17.18 -10.75 19.11
C ASP A 239 -17.99 -9.71 18.30
N GLU A 240 -17.45 -8.51 18.12
CA GLU A 240 -18.02 -7.39 17.36
C GLU A 240 -16.97 -6.83 16.39
N ARG A 241 -16.78 -7.51 15.25
CA ARG A 241 -15.97 -6.95 14.15
C ARG A 241 -16.75 -5.82 13.49
N LEU A 242 -16.13 -4.64 13.41
CA LEU A 242 -16.80 -3.42 12.97
C LEU A 242 -16.62 -3.10 11.48
N VAL A 243 -15.78 -3.87 10.78
CA VAL A 243 -15.42 -3.68 9.37
C VAL A 243 -15.53 -5.01 8.64
N ASP A 244 -16.33 -5.06 7.58
CA ASP A 244 -16.59 -6.30 6.83
C ASP A 244 -15.57 -6.56 5.72
N GLU A 245 -15.18 -5.53 4.96
CA GLU A 245 -14.29 -5.66 3.80
C GLU A 245 -12.92 -5.01 4.05
N TYR A 246 -11.89 -5.85 4.22
CA TYR A 246 -10.51 -5.42 4.33
C TYR A 246 -9.56 -6.54 3.91
N ILE A 247 -8.31 -6.18 3.63
CA ILE A 247 -7.23 -7.11 3.30
C ILE A 247 -6.19 -7.10 4.42
N SER A 248 -5.93 -8.26 5.03
CA SER A 248 -4.91 -8.48 6.05
C SER A 248 -3.75 -9.33 5.51
N LEU A 249 -2.52 -9.01 5.91
CA LEU A 249 -1.36 -9.86 5.58
C LEU A 249 -1.18 -10.98 6.60
N ILE A 250 -1.38 -10.67 7.88
CA ILE A 250 -1.18 -11.59 9.01
C ILE A 250 -2.43 -11.59 9.89
N ARG A 251 -2.84 -12.78 10.32
CA ARG A 251 -3.86 -12.97 11.35
C ARG A 251 -3.20 -13.41 12.66
N LEU A 252 -3.56 -12.74 13.74
CA LEU A 252 -3.23 -13.12 15.11
C LEU A 252 -4.39 -13.93 15.67
N SER A 253 -4.26 -15.26 15.65
CA SER A 253 -5.34 -16.20 15.97
C SER A 253 -5.47 -16.48 17.46
N GLU A 254 -4.34 -16.67 18.15
CA GLU A 254 -4.34 -16.97 19.58
C GLU A 254 -3.27 -16.18 20.32
N VAL A 255 -3.64 -15.61 21.47
CA VAL A 255 -2.72 -14.87 22.34
C VAL A 255 -2.91 -15.30 23.79
N ASN A 256 -1.95 -16.06 24.31
CA ASN A 256 -1.90 -16.40 25.73
C ASN A 256 -0.82 -15.57 26.43
N VAL A 257 -1.23 -14.47 27.05
CA VAL A 257 -0.33 -13.57 27.79
C VAL A 257 0.32 -14.26 29.00
N LYS A 258 -0.37 -15.23 29.62
CA LYS A 258 0.16 -15.95 30.79
C LYS A 258 1.24 -16.94 30.39
N GLU A 259 1.02 -17.66 29.29
CA GLU A 259 1.94 -18.69 28.79
C GLU A 259 2.97 -18.16 27.79
N LYS A 260 2.89 -16.85 27.46
CA LYS A 260 3.70 -16.19 26.42
C LYS A 260 3.65 -16.90 25.07
N GLN A 261 2.47 -17.42 24.73
CA GLN A 261 2.24 -18.05 23.45
C GLN A 261 1.54 -17.07 22.51
N ILE A 262 2.03 -17.02 21.28
CA ILE A 262 1.49 -16.22 20.19
C ILE A 262 1.32 -17.18 19.02
N LYS A 263 0.13 -17.19 18.42
CA LYS A 263 -0.13 -17.90 17.17
C LYS A 263 -0.48 -16.89 16.10
N VAL A 264 0.30 -16.90 15.03
CA VAL A 264 0.10 -16.08 13.84
C VAL A 264 -0.08 -16.97 12.63
N GLU A 265 -0.96 -16.56 11.75
CA GLU A 265 -1.38 -17.28 10.55
C GLU A 265 -1.45 -16.29 9.37
N GLU A 266 -1.54 -16.82 8.15
CA GLU A 266 -1.76 -15.97 6.98
C GLU A 266 -3.09 -15.20 7.13
N GLY A 267 -3.05 -13.91 6.79
CA GLY A 267 -4.26 -13.10 6.67
C GLY A 267 -5.09 -13.51 5.45
N ASN A 268 -6.08 -12.70 5.11
CA ASN A 268 -6.95 -12.98 3.96
C ASN A 268 -6.38 -12.51 2.60
N TYR A 269 -5.14 -11.99 2.54
CA TYR A 269 -4.48 -11.48 1.32
C TYR A 269 -4.64 -12.38 0.09
N PHE A 270 -4.40 -13.68 0.24
CA PHE A 270 -4.43 -14.65 -0.87
C PHE A 270 -5.83 -14.88 -1.45
N GLN A 271 -6.89 -14.44 -0.77
CA GLN A 271 -8.27 -14.49 -1.28
C GLN A 271 -8.53 -13.41 -2.33
N PHE A 272 -7.67 -12.36 -2.37
CA PHE A 272 -7.85 -11.18 -3.23
C PHE A 272 -6.80 -11.06 -4.32
N ILE A 273 -5.77 -11.90 -4.32
CA ILE A 273 -4.86 -11.96 -5.46
C ILE A 273 -5.56 -12.68 -6.61
N LYS A 274 -5.61 -12.04 -7.78
CA LYS A 274 -5.98 -12.75 -9.01
C LYS A 274 -4.75 -13.51 -9.50
N PRO A 275 -4.89 -14.75 -9.98
CA PRO A 275 -3.82 -15.35 -10.77
C PRO A 275 -3.54 -14.43 -11.95
N LEU A 276 -2.25 -14.16 -12.22
CA LEU A 276 -1.82 -13.43 -13.42
C LEU A 276 -2.42 -14.13 -14.64
N GLN A 277 -3.46 -13.54 -15.24
CA GLN A 277 -3.85 -13.88 -16.60
C GLN A 277 -2.74 -13.34 -17.50
N ILE A 278 -1.80 -14.21 -17.85
CA ILE A 278 -0.95 -13.98 -19.00
C ILE A 278 -1.91 -14.08 -20.18
N GLU A 279 -2.38 -12.94 -20.70
CA GLU A 279 -2.98 -12.90 -22.03
C GLU A 279 -1.87 -13.32 -23.00
N GLU A 280 -1.89 -14.59 -23.39
CA GLU A 280 -1.21 -15.06 -24.60
C GLU A 280 -1.97 -14.48 -25.79
N ASP A 281 -1.53 -13.33 -26.28
CA ASP A 281 -1.78 -12.85 -27.65
C ASP A 281 -0.59 -13.20 -28.55
#